data_AF-A0AAW5BPP9-F1
#
_entry.id   AF-A0AAW5BPP9-F1
#
_cell.length_a   1.000
_cell.length_b   1.000
_cell.length_c   1.000
_cell.angle_alpha   90.00
_cell.angle_beta   90.00
_cell.angle_gamma   90.00
#
_symmetry.space_group_name_H-M   'P 1'
#
loop_
_entity.id
_entity.type
_entity.pdbx_description
1 polymer ?
#
loop_
_entity_poly.entity_id
_entity_poly.type
_entity_poly.pdbx_seq_one_letter_code
_entity_poly.pdbx_strand_id
1 'polypeptide(L)'
;MSVSRTGALQESYKYYTISIDGFDGRLLRGQVYHSSLDHGLQFRSLSEMAFILEGMFERLHYPMKSVDQRNFHKKYLPGKSRDISDSQDVEEKKTEGSLGEFRLHVKYRFHATWQGDIKNLKDGKIFPFLSFLELMEYFNRTLGGDGGENPFGLGKKMCEVIVRNYEDFAMSGDVSHPAVDKRMDFCNEFDLREEIGYMLNPLPVGAEEEKLIVPRTVTVSAGNFGPATFVVRILFRRNATWQGTICWKEKRCQVSFRSFLEMLLLMQDAALCSEAWDEEPEGTAAVLA
;
A
#
# COMPACT_ATOMS: atom_id res chain seq x y z
N MET A 1 -35.32 17.10 -30.43
CA MET A 1 -35.21 17.24 -28.96
C MET A 1 -34.60 15.96 -28.42
N SER A 2 -33.27 15.87 -28.40
CA SER A 2 -32.52 14.71 -27.91
C SER A 2 -32.38 14.82 -26.39
N VAL A 3 -33.08 13.96 -25.66
CA VAL A 3 -32.88 13.79 -24.23
C VAL A 3 -31.60 12.97 -24.04
N SER A 4 -30.55 13.61 -23.55
CA SER A 4 -29.30 13.00 -23.13
C SER A 4 -29.57 12.02 -21.99
N ARG A 5 -29.55 10.71 -22.28
CA ARG A 5 -29.34 9.69 -21.25
C ARG A 5 -27.90 9.78 -20.82
N THR A 6 -27.64 10.35 -19.64
CA THR A 6 -26.39 10.16 -18.91
C THR A 6 -26.20 8.65 -18.78
N GLY A 7 -25.31 8.08 -19.60
CA GLY A 7 -25.19 6.63 -19.76
C GLY A 7 -24.85 5.99 -18.42
N ALA A 8 -25.72 5.11 -17.93
CA ALA A 8 -25.39 4.26 -16.80
C ALA A 8 -24.10 3.47 -17.15
N LEU A 9 -23.11 3.50 -16.26
CA LEU A 9 -21.95 2.61 -16.35
C LEU A 9 -22.44 1.18 -16.56
N GLN A 10 -21.90 0.51 -17.58
CA GLN A 10 -22.23 -0.89 -17.82
C GLN A 10 -21.89 -1.70 -16.56
N GLU A 11 -22.75 -2.66 -16.21
CA GLU A 11 -22.58 -3.47 -15.00
C GLU A 11 -21.22 -4.20 -14.98
N SER A 12 -20.70 -4.57 -16.15
CA SER A 12 -19.37 -5.17 -16.32
C SER A 12 -18.21 -4.28 -15.85
N TYR A 13 -18.34 -2.95 -15.95
CA TYR A 13 -17.29 -1.99 -15.59
C TYR A 13 -17.13 -1.80 -14.07
N LYS A 14 -17.99 -2.44 -13.27
CA LYS A 14 -17.93 -2.39 -11.80
C LYS A 14 -17.05 -3.50 -11.22
N TYR A 15 -16.73 -4.52 -12.01
CA TYR A 15 -16.07 -5.73 -11.56
C TYR A 15 -14.68 -5.87 -12.16
N TYR A 16 -13.73 -6.16 -11.30
CA TYR A 16 -12.35 -6.44 -11.66
C TYR A 16 -12.10 -7.91 -11.39
N THR A 17 -11.50 -8.62 -12.33
CA THR A 17 -11.12 -10.02 -12.12
C THR A 17 -9.64 -10.06 -11.78
N ILE A 18 -9.32 -10.63 -10.64
CA ILE A 18 -7.96 -10.73 -10.12
C ILE A 18 -7.58 -12.20 -10.15
N SER A 19 -6.64 -12.57 -11.02
CA SER A 19 -5.99 -13.89 -10.97
C SER A 19 -4.79 -13.79 -10.03
N ILE A 20 -4.61 -14.79 -9.17
CA ILE A 20 -3.45 -14.90 -8.28
C ILE A 20 -2.58 -16.05 -8.77
N ASP A 21 -1.35 -15.73 -9.14
CA ASP A 21 -0.37 -16.67 -9.69
C ASP A 21 0.61 -17.16 -8.61
N GLY A 22 0.79 -16.40 -7.53
CA GLY A 22 1.71 -16.73 -6.44
C GLY A 22 1.44 -15.95 -5.15
N PHE A 23 1.78 -16.57 -4.02
CA PHE A 23 1.68 -15.99 -2.68
C PHE A 23 2.83 -16.46 -1.77
N ASP A 24 3.99 -16.75 -2.36
CA ASP A 24 5.16 -17.25 -1.63
C ASP A 24 5.68 -16.19 -0.67
N GLY A 25 5.85 -16.56 0.60
CA GLY A 25 6.26 -15.62 1.64
C GLY A 25 5.32 -14.41 1.80
N ARG A 26 4.02 -14.58 1.47
CA ARG A 26 2.99 -13.53 1.46
C ARG A 26 3.23 -12.39 0.46
N LEU A 27 4.09 -12.63 -0.54
CA LEU A 27 4.23 -11.72 -1.67
C LEU A 27 3.17 -12.05 -2.73
N LEU A 28 2.12 -11.21 -2.81
CA LEU A 28 1.00 -11.42 -3.72
C LEU A 28 1.37 -11.06 -5.17
N ARG A 29 1.25 -12.03 -6.07
CA ARG A 29 1.53 -11.87 -7.52
C ARG A 29 0.36 -12.37 -8.35
N GLY A 30 0.12 -11.72 -9.48
CA GLY A 30 -1.02 -12.07 -10.32
C GLY A 30 -1.28 -11.09 -11.45
N GLN A 31 -2.52 -11.11 -11.96
CA GLN A 31 -2.97 -10.18 -12.98
C GLN A 31 -4.35 -9.59 -12.65
N VAL A 32 -4.57 -8.35 -13.07
CA VAL A 32 -5.87 -7.66 -13.01
C VAL A 32 -6.45 -7.57 -14.42
N TYR A 33 -7.65 -8.10 -14.58
CA TYR A 33 -8.46 -7.98 -15.80
C TYR A 33 -9.67 -7.08 -15.55
N HIS A 34 -10.03 -6.32 -16.57
CA HIS A 34 -11.22 -5.48 -16.56
C HIS A 34 -11.77 -5.35 -17.99
N SER A 35 -13.09 -5.17 -18.14
CA SER A 35 -13.73 -5.08 -19.46
C SER A 35 -13.30 -3.91 -20.33
N SER A 36 -12.58 -2.94 -19.77
CA SER A 36 -12.01 -1.80 -20.50
C SER A 36 -10.56 -2.02 -20.95
N LEU A 37 -9.99 -3.20 -20.71
CA LEU A 37 -8.62 -3.54 -21.08
C LEU A 37 -8.63 -4.71 -22.05
N ASP A 38 -7.73 -4.67 -23.03
CA ASP A 38 -7.58 -5.76 -24.01
C ASP A 38 -6.75 -6.93 -23.45
N HIS A 39 -5.88 -6.65 -22.48
CA HIS A 39 -5.02 -7.62 -21.80
C HIS A 39 -5.06 -7.45 -20.27
N GLY A 40 -4.58 -8.46 -19.54
CA GLY A 40 -4.43 -8.39 -18.09
C GLY A 40 -3.22 -7.55 -17.69
N LEU A 41 -3.35 -6.76 -16.62
CA LEU A 41 -2.24 -5.99 -16.06
C LEU A 41 -1.57 -6.83 -14.96
N GLN A 42 -0.32 -7.21 -15.18
CA GLN A 42 0.47 -7.96 -14.20
C GLN A 42 0.80 -7.09 -12.98
N PHE A 43 0.79 -7.71 -11.80
CA PHE A 43 1.32 -7.14 -10.57
C PHE A 43 2.21 -8.15 -9.82
N ARG A 44 3.25 -7.64 -9.17
CA ARG A 44 4.29 -8.41 -8.47
C ARG A 44 4.23 -8.24 -6.95
N SER A 45 3.41 -7.31 -6.48
CA SER A 45 3.15 -7.03 -5.07
C SER A 45 1.71 -6.57 -4.85
N LEU A 46 1.26 -6.61 -3.60
CA LEU A 46 -0.05 -6.08 -3.23
C LEU A 46 -0.12 -4.56 -3.47
N SER A 47 0.95 -3.82 -3.21
CA SER A 47 1.02 -2.38 -3.51
C SER A 47 0.88 -2.08 -4.99
N GLU A 48 1.50 -2.89 -5.87
CA GLU A 48 1.37 -2.70 -7.32
C GLU A 48 -0.07 -2.95 -7.77
N MET A 49 -0.73 -4.01 -7.27
CA MET A 49 -2.15 -4.24 -7.52
C MET A 49 -2.99 -3.04 -7.06
N ALA A 50 -2.68 -2.50 -5.87
CA ALA A 50 -3.37 -1.34 -5.34
C ALA A 50 -3.22 -0.10 -6.23
N PHE A 51 -1.99 0.15 -6.70
CA PHE A 51 -1.66 1.25 -7.59
C PHE A 51 -2.36 1.13 -8.96
N ILE A 52 -2.35 -0.08 -9.55
CA ILE A 52 -3.05 -0.36 -10.82
C ILE A 52 -4.55 -0.05 -10.68
N LEU A 53 -5.20 -0.56 -9.63
CA LEU A 53 -6.62 -0.36 -9.41
C LEU A 53 -6.97 1.12 -9.13
N GLU A 54 -6.18 1.84 -8.33
CA GLU A 54 -6.36 3.29 -8.15
C GLU A 54 -6.29 4.04 -9.50
N GLY A 55 -5.29 3.73 -10.33
CA GLY A 55 -5.16 4.31 -11.67
C GLY A 55 -6.35 3.98 -12.59
N MET A 56 -6.89 2.76 -12.49
CA MET A 56 -8.11 2.39 -13.20
C MET A 56 -9.33 3.16 -12.70
N PHE A 57 -9.51 3.33 -11.40
CA PHE A 57 -10.64 4.09 -10.83
C PHE A 57 -10.62 5.56 -11.22
N GLU A 58 -9.43 6.17 -11.28
CA GLU A 58 -9.29 7.56 -11.76
C GLU A 58 -9.63 7.67 -13.25
N ARG A 59 -9.14 6.74 -14.09
CA ARG A 59 -9.44 6.74 -15.54
C ARG A 59 -10.92 6.49 -15.86
N LEU A 60 -11.56 5.60 -15.13
CA LEU A 60 -12.98 5.26 -15.31
C LEU A 60 -13.91 6.23 -14.56
N HIS A 61 -13.35 7.14 -13.75
CA HIS A 61 -14.09 7.99 -12.81
C HIS A 61 -15.07 7.21 -11.92
N TYR A 62 -14.76 5.94 -11.63
CA TYR A 62 -15.61 5.06 -10.86
C TYR A 62 -14.82 3.92 -10.20
N PRO A 63 -15.11 3.61 -8.92
CA PRO A 63 -15.87 4.43 -7.97
C PRO A 63 -15.14 5.75 -7.68
N MET A 64 -15.87 6.84 -7.48
CA MET A 64 -15.25 8.14 -7.19
C MET A 64 -14.63 8.14 -5.79
N LYS A 65 -13.44 8.73 -5.66
CA LYS A 65 -12.83 9.02 -4.36
C LYS A 65 -13.67 10.04 -3.61
N SER A 66 -13.90 9.81 -2.32
CA SER A 66 -14.61 10.81 -1.50
C SER A 66 -13.73 11.98 -1.10
N VAL A 67 -12.42 11.83 -1.27
CA VAL A 67 -11.39 12.76 -0.84
C VAL A 67 -10.17 12.64 -1.74
N ASP A 68 -9.48 13.76 -1.97
CA ASP A 68 -8.22 13.75 -2.70
C ASP A 68 -7.09 13.10 -1.91
N GLN A 69 -6.20 12.40 -2.61
CA GLN A 69 -5.02 11.77 -2.04
C GLN A 69 -4.07 12.83 -1.48
N ARG A 70 -3.52 12.55 -0.30
CA ARG A 70 -2.49 13.39 0.31
C ARG A 70 -1.11 12.96 -0.18
N ASN A 71 -0.19 13.89 -0.21
CA ASN A 71 1.18 13.70 -0.68
C ASN A 71 2.16 14.43 0.25
N PHE A 72 3.41 13.98 0.27
CA PHE A 72 4.48 14.66 1.00
C PHE A 72 4.92 15.96 0.33
N HIS A 73 4.71 16.07 -0.99
CA HIS A 73 5.09 17.21 -1.81
C HIS A 73 3.90 18.14 -2.08
N LYS A 74 4.03 19.45 -1.80
CA LYS A 74 3.02 20.47 -2.16
C LYS A 74 2.89 20.72 -3.66
N LYS A 75 3.83 20.24 -4.47
CA LYS A 75 3.75 20.28 -5.93
C LYS A 75 3.19 18.95 -6.40
N TYR A 76 1.98 18.99 -6.97
CA TYR A 76 1.40 17.89 -7.71
C TYR A 76 2.36 17.58 -8.87
N LEU A 77 3.16 16.52 -8.76
CA LEU A 77 3.69 15.91 -9.97
C LEU A 77 2.51 15.12 -10.52
N PRO A 78 1.90 15.52 -11.66
CA PRO A 78 0.92 14.66 -12.31
C PRO A 78 1.62 13.32 -12.44
N GLY A 79 0.99 12.29 -11.86
CA GLY A 79 1.59 10.99 -11.77
C GLY A 79 2.25 10.70 -13.11
N LYS A 80 3.54 10.35 -13.07
CA LYS A 80 3.96 9.27 -13.94
C LYS A 80 3.07 8.10 -13.51
N SER A 81 1.82 8.09 -14.00
CA SER A 81 1.29 6.87 -14.58
C SER A 81 2.52 6.37 -15.31
N ARG A 82 3.11 5.25 -14.86
CA ARG A 82 3.68 4.36 -15.86
C ARG A 82 2.65 4.44 -16.96
N ASP A 83 3.02 5.02 -18.10
CA ASP A 83 2.16 4.93 -19.25
C ASP A 83 1.77 3.46 -19.19
N ILE A 84 0.47 3.20 -19.16
CA ILE A 84 -0.01 1.85 -19.45
C ILE A 84 0.22 1.72 -20.96
N SER A 85 1.47 1.93 -21.36
CA SER A 85 2.09 1.72 -22.63
C SER A 85 2.31 0.22 -22.59
N ASP A 86 1.29 -0.46 -23.08
CA ASP A 86 1.46 -1.28 -24.25
C ASP A 86 2.84 -1.96 -24.25
N SER A 87 3.05 -2.82 -23.25
CA SER A 87 4.14 -3.77 -23.27
C SER A 87 3.80 -4.77 -24.36
N GLN A 88 4.29 -4.45 -25.57
CA GLN A 88 4.53 -5.30 -26.73
C GLN A 88 3.63 -6.54 -26.87
N ASP A 89 2.74 -6.50 -27.88
CA ASP A 89 2.24 -7.62 -28.69
C ASP A 89 2.63 -9.04 -28.24
N VAL A 90 2.15 -9.44 -27.07
CA VAL A 90 2.03 -10.83 -26.69
C VAL A 90 0.55 -11.00 -26.40
N GLU A 91 -0.12 -11.85 -27.19
CA GLU A 91 -1.44 -12.37 -26.83
C GLU A 91 -1.31 -13.16 -25.51
N GLU A 92 -1.25 -12.44 -24.39
CA GLU A 92 -1.30 -13.03 -23.06
C GLU A 92 -2.74 -13.49 -22.84
N LYS A 93 -2.99 -14.74 -23.26
CA LYS A 93 -4.20 -15.47 -22.93
C LYS A 93 -4.46 -15.32 -21.44
N LYS A 94 -5.69 -14.93 -21.12
CA LYS A 94 -6.23 -14.90 -19.75
C LYS A 94 -5.73 -16.13 -19.00
N THR A 95 -4.79 -15.91 -18.10
CA THR A 95 -4.14 -16.98 -17.36
C THR A 95 -5.06 -17.27 -16.18
N GLU A 96 -5.55 -18.50 -16.08
CA GLU A 96 -6.22 -18.95 -14.86
C GLU A 96 -5.17 -18.92 -13.74
N GLY A 97 -5.33 -18.01 -12.79
CA GLY A 97 -4.38 -17.86 -11.70
C GLY A 97 -4.18 -19.17 -10.95
N SER A 98 -2.93 -19.58 -10.79
CA SER A 98 -2.58 -20.91 -10.26
C SER A 98 -3.13 -21.15 -8.84
N LEU A 99 -3.26 -20.08 -8.04
CA LEU A 99 -3.74 -20.15 -6.65
C LEU A 99 -5.22 -19.76 -6.50
N GLY A 100 -5.76 -18.98 -7.43
CA GLY A 100 -7.18 -18.64 -7.43
C GLY A 100 -7.54 -17.47 -8.34
N GLU A 101 -8.82 -17.36 -8.64
CA GLU A 101 -9.40 -16.25 -9.39
C GLU A 101 -10.52 -15.61 -8.55
N PHE A 102 -10.47 -14.29 -8.45
CA PHE A 102 -11.37 -13.51 -7.61
C PHE A 102 -12.05 -12.42 -8.42
N ARG A 103 -13.30 -12.13 -8.11
CA ARG A 103 -14.00 -10.97 -8.66
C ARG A 103 -14.15 -9.91 -7.58
N LEU A 104 -13.46 -8.80 -7.75
CA LEU A 104 -13.49 -7.64 -6.87
C LEU A 104 -14.52 -6.63 -7.37
N HIS A 105 -15.37 -6.14 -6.46
CA HIS A 105 -16.26 -5.02 -6.69
C HIS A 105 -16.03 -3.97 -5.60
N VAL A 106 -15.28 -2.91 -5.94
CA VAL A 106 -15.15 -1.75 -5.06
C VAL A 106 -16.36 -0.84 -5.28
N LYS A 107 -17.19 -0.69 -4.25
CA LYS A 107 -18.42 0.11 -4.29
C LYS A 107 -18.16 1.56 -3.89
N TYR A 108 -17.32 1.74 -2.87
CA TYR A 108 -17.04 3.05 -2.29
C TYR A 108 -15.54 3.22 -2.04
N ARG A 109 -15.10 4.48 -2.09
CA ARG A 109 -13.75 4.92 -1.70
C ARG A 109 -13.81 5.94 -0.57
N PHE A 110 -14.51 5.61 0.52
CA PHE A 110 -14.60 6.47 1.70
C PHE A 110 -13.35 6.33 2.57
N HIS A 111 -12.97 7.42 3.25
CA HIS A 111 -11.83 7.46 4.16
C HIS A 111 -10.48 7.09 3.53
N ALA A 112 -10.33 7.33 2.21
CA ALA A 112 -9.13 6.95 1.45
C ALA A 112 -8.81 5.44 1.52
N THR A 113 -9.83 4.59 1.61
CA THR A 113 -9.73 3.13 1.52
C THR A 113 -10.84 2.59 0.64
N TRP A 114 -10.80 1.31 0.29
CA TRP A 114 -11.84 0.65 -0.48
C TRP A 114 -12.87 -0.05 0.40
N GLN A 115 -14.13 0.01 -0.01
CA GLN A 115 -15.24 -0.77 0.54
C GLN A 115 -15.98 -1.48 -0.58
N GLY A 116 -16.37 -2.73 -0.36
CA GLY A 116 -16.91 -3.54 -1.43
C GLY A 116 -17.16 -4.99 -1.06
N ASP A 117 -17.16 -5.82 -2.09
CA ASP A 117 -17.16 -7.27 -1.94
C ASP A 117 -16.15 -7.93 -2.88
N ILE A 118 -15.61 -9.06 -2.42
CA ILE A 118 -14.75 -9.93 -3.22
C ILE A 118 -15.38 -11.31 -3.27
N LYS A 119 -15.55 -11.83 -4.48
CA LYS A 119 -16.10 -13.17 -4.73
C LYS A 119 -14.98 -14.11 -5.15
N ASN A 120 -14.81 -15.22 -4.45
CA ASN A 120 -13.97 -16.32 -4.92
C ASN A 120 -14.68 -17.03 -6.07
N LEU A 121 -14.05 -17.11 -7.24
CA LEU A 121 -14.67 -17.74 -8.41
C LEU A 121 -14.63 -19.26 -8.38
N LYS A 122 -13.77 -19.86 -7.54
CA LYS A 122 -13.68 -21.32 -7.35
C LYS A 122 -14.86 -21.88 -6.56
N ASP A 123 -15.21 -21.27 -5.43
CA ASP A 123 -16.29 -21.76 -4.55
C ASP A 123 -17.54 -20.86 -4.55
N GLY A 124 -17.49 -19.72 -5.24
CA GLY A 124 -18.60 -18.78 -5.37
C GLY A 124 -18.88 -17.93 -4.14
N LYS A 125 -18.13 -18.08 -3.04
CA LYS A 125 -18.36 -17.33 -1.81
C LYS A 125 -18.02 -15.86 -1.98
N ILE A 126 -18.86 -15.01 -1.39
CA ILE A 126 -18.72 -13.55 -1.42
C ILE A 126 -18.32 -13.10 -0.02
N PHE A 127 -17.26 -12.30 0.07
CA PHE A 127 -16.79 -11.68 1.29
C PHE A 127 -16.95 -10.16 1.18
N PRO A 128 -17.82 -9.54 2.00
CA PRO A 128 -17.88 -8.08 2.09
C PRO A 128 -16.68 -7.56 2.88
N PHE A 129 -16.16 -6.40 2.49
CA PHE A 129 -15.07 -5.72 3.20
C PHE A 129 -15.34 -4.21 3.33
N LEU A 130 -14.92 -3.65 4.46
CA LEU A 130 -15.07 -2.25 4.86
C LEU A 130 -13.78 -1.44 4.73
N SER A 131 -12.66 -2.11 4.44
CA SER A 131 -11.38 -1.47 4.20
C SER A 131 -10.44 -2.35 3.36
N PHE A 132 -9.35 -1.76 2.90
CA PHE A 132 -8.25 -2.47 2.27
C PHE A 132 -7.59 -3.47 3.23
N LEU A 133 -7.57 -3.21 4.54
CA LEU A 133 -7.04 -4.17 5.52
C LEU A 133 -7.90 -5.44 5.61
N GLU A 134 -9.22 -5.32 5.52
CA GLU A 134 -10.09 -6.50 5.47
C GLU A 134 -9.93 -7.28 4.15
N LEU A 135 -9.68 -6.57 3.03
CA LEU A 135 -9.34 -7.21 1.76
C LEU A 135 -7.98 -7.96 1.85
N MET A 136 -6.98 -7.35 2.49
CA MET A 136 -5.70 -8.01 2.78
C MET A 136 -5.89 -9.26 3.63
N GLU A 137 -6.64 -9.14 4.73
CA GLU A 137 -6.94 -10.25 5.62
C GLU A 137 -7.65 -11.40 4.88
N TYR A 138 -8.56 -11.07 3.96
CA TYR A 138 -9.21 -12.05 3.11
C TYR A 138 -8.22 -12.81 2.22
N PHE A 139 -7.28 -12.13 1.56
CA PHE A 139 -6.24 -12.77 0.76
C PHE A 139 -5.34 -13.66 1.62
N ASN A 140 -4.88 -13.15 2.77
CA ASN A 140 -4.03 -13.90 3.69
C ASN A 140 -4.70 -15.21 4.13
N ARG A 141 -5.97 -15.17 4.55
CA ARG A 141 -6.71 -16.36 4.98
C ARG A 141 -6.99 -17.34 3.84
N THR A 142 -7.32 -16.83 2.66
CA THR A 142 -7.75 -17.66 1.53
C THR A 142 -6.57 -18.33 0.83
N LEU A 143 -5.40 -17.69 0.82
CA LEU A 143 -4.19 -18.16 0.14
C LEU A 143 -3.23 -18.90 1.06
N GLY A 144 -3.62 -19.19 2.31
CA GLY A 144 -2.86 -20.04 3.23
C GLY A 144 -1.76 -19.33 4.02
N GLY A 145 -1.90 -18.02 4.28
CA GLY A 145 -1.02 -17.31 5.20
C GLY A 145 -1.33 -17.68 6.65
N ASP A 146 -0.30 -18.09 7.40
CA ASP A 146 -0.38 -18.53 8.81
C ASP A 146 -0.50 -17.38 9.84
N GLY A 147 -0.77 -16.15 9.38
CA GLY A 147 -0.83 -14.96 10.23
C GLY A 147 -2.21 -14.71 10.82
N GLY A 148 -2.36 -14.90 12.14
CA GLY A 148 -3.49 -14.37 12.91
C GLY A 148 -3.12 -13.02 13.56
N GLU A 149 -4.08 -12.09 13.68
CA GLU A 149 -3.85 -10.86 14.44
C GLU A 149 -3.52 -11.20 15.90
N ASN A 150 -2.27 -10.95 16.32
CA ASN A 150 -1.94 -10.93 17.75
C ASN A 150 -2.55 -9.66 18.35
N PRO A 151 -3.53 -9.75 19.27
CA PRO A 151 -4.16 -8.57 19.85
C PRO A 151 -3.21 -7.77 20.75
N PHE A 152 -2.08 -8.37 21.13
CA PHE A 152 -1.08 -7.77 22.00
C PHE A 152 0.20 -7.41 21.24
N GLY A 153 0.95 -6.50 21.84
CA GLY A 153 2.18 -5.95 21.29
C GLY A 153 3.03 -5.29 22.37
N LEU A 154 3.77 -4.25 21.99
CA LEU A 154 4.70 -3.54 22.88
C LEU A 154 4.14 -2.26 23.50
N GLY A 155 2.87 -1.92 23.22
CA GLY A 155 2.17 -0.76 23.77
C GLY A 155 2.75 0.60 23.37
N LYS A 156 3.61 0.65 22.34
CA LYS A 156 4.27 1.90 21.95
C LYS A 156 3.27 2.82 21.24
N LYS A 157 3.51 4.14 21.34
CA LYS A 157 2.63 5.17 20.74
C LYS A 157 3.03 5.58 19.33
N MET A 158 4.15 5.06 18.85
CA MET A 158 4.71 5.33 17.54
C MET A 158 5.64 4.18 17.14
N CYS A 159 6.02 4.11 15.88
CA CYS A 159 7.09 3.25 15.40
C CYS A 159 7.89 4.01 14.33
N GLU A 160 9.14 3.63 14.15
CA GLU A 160 9.95 4.04 13.01
C GLU A 160 9.95 2.89 12.01
N VAL A 161 9.62 3.18 10.76
CA VAL A 161 9.65 2.26 9.62
C VAL A 161 10.78 2.74 8.72
N ILE A 162 11.80 1.91 8.52
CA ILE A 162 12.89 2.17 7.58
C ILE A 162 12.67 1.25 6.39
N VAL A 163 12.57 1.82 5.20
CA VAL A 163 12.60 1.06 3.94
C VAL A 163 14.06 0.96 3.50
N ARG A 164 14.55 -0.26 3.32
CA ARG A 164 15.93 -0.55 2.89
C ARG A 164 16.00 -1.07 1.47
N ASN A 165 14.97 -1.78 1.01
CA ASN A 165 14.89 -2.20 -0.38
C ASN A 165 13.54 -1.85 -0.98
N TYR A 166 13.58 -1.48 -2.26
CA TYR A 166 12.42 -1.17 -3.07
C TYR A 166 12.62 -1.72 -4.48
N GLU A 167 11.74 -2.60 -4.93
CA GLU A 167 11.75 -3.14 -6.29
C GLU A 167 10.31 -3.52 -6.66
N ASP A 168 9.84 -3.11 -7.85
CA ASP A 168 8.50 -3.43 -8.35
C ASP A 168 7.36 -3.19 -7.33
N PHE A 169 7.39 -2.01 -6.68
CA PHE A 169 6.46 -1.63 -5.60
C PHE A 169 6.51 -2.49 -4.34
N ALA A 170 7.38 -3.51 -4.26
CA ALA A 170 7.63 -4.25 -3.03
C ALA A 170 8.63 -3.49 -2.16
N MET A 171 8.21 -3.17 -0.93
CA MET A 171 9.07 -2.55 0.09
C MET A 171 9.52 -3.60 1.11
N SER A 172 10.79 -3.57 1.47
CA SER A 172 11.32 -4.31 2.63
C SER A 172 12.24 -3.44 3.48
N GLY A 173 12.37 -3.79 4.76
CA GLY A 173 13.15 -3.01 5.71
C GLY A 173 12.87 -3.43 7.15
N ASP A 174 12.85 -2.49 8.09
CA ASP A 174 12.55 -2.76 9.49
C ASP A 174 11.56 -1.79 10.15
N VAL A 175 10.81 -2.31 11.12
CA VAL A 175 10.00 -1.55 12.07
C VAL A 175 10.69 -1.57 13.45
N SER A 176 10.89 -0.41 14.04
CA SER A 176 11.59 -0.26 15.32
C SER A 176 11.00 0.83 16.21
N HIS A 177 11.46 0.89 17.46
CA HIS A 177 11.13 1.96 18.40
C HIS A 177 12.38 2.34 19.21
N PRO A 178 12.64 3.62 19.56
CA PRO A 178 13.84 4.01 20.30
C PRO A 178 13.97 3.37 21.68
N ALA A 179 12.84 2.92 22.25
CA ALA A 179 12.76 2.25 23.53
C ALA A 179 12.53 0.72 23.42
N VAL A 180 12.99 0.11 22.32
CA VAL A 180 12.96 -1.33 22.06
C VAL A 180 14.27 -1.68 21.35
N ASP A 181 15.05 -2.60 21.92
CA ASP A 181 16.33 -3.02 21.31
C ASP A 181 16.10 -3.76 19.98
N LYS A 182 15.03 -4.56 19.93
CA LYS A 182 14.69 -5.39 18.77
C LYS A 182 14.14 -4.54 17.62
N ARG A 183 14.71 -4.75 16.44
CA ARG A 183 14.15 -4.31 15.15
C ARG A 183 13.46 -5.50 14.51
N MET A 184 12.28 -5.26 13.94
CA MET A 184 11.50 -6.29 13.28
C MET A 184 11.58 -6.08 11.78
N ASP A 185 12.17 -7.03 11.06
CA ASP A 185 12.27 -6.93 9.61
C ASP A 185 10.92 -7.22 8.96
N PHE A 186 10.63 -6.54 7.85
CA PHE A 186 9.45 -6.79 7.01
C PHE A 186 9.89 -6.95 5.55
N CYS A 187 9.24 -7.85 4.81
CA CYS A 187 9.56 -8.12 3.40
C CYS A 187 8.44 -7.73 2.43
N ASN A 188 7.23 -7.48 2.93
CA ASN A 188 6.05 -7.10 2.14
C ASN A 188 5.04 -6.32 3.00
N GLU A 189 3.89 -5.99 2.44
CA GLU A 189 2.84 -5.20 3.08
C GLU A 189 2.12 -5.93 4.22
N PHE A 190 2.07 -7.26 4.19
CA PHE A 190 1.50 -8.08 5.26
C PHE A 190 2.42 -8.05 6.48
N ASP A 191 3.72 -8.28 6.28
CA ASP A 191 4.72 -8.15 7.34
C ASP A 191 4.74 -6.72 7.90
N LEU A 192 4.73 -5.70 7.03
CA LEU A 192 4.73 -4.30 7.45
C LEU A 192 3.53 -3.98 8.34
N ARG A 193 2.33 -4.44 7.97
CA ARG A 193 1.13 -4.32 8.81
C ARG A 193 1.35 -5.03 10.14
N GLU A 194 1.81 -6.27 10.14
CA GLU A 194 1.97 -7.05 11.37
C GLU A 194 3.00 -6.44 12.31
N GLU A 195 4.15 -5.98 11.82
CA GLU A 195 5.20 -5.42 12.65
C GLU A 195 4.85 -4.03 13.20
N ILE A 196 4.16 -3.19 12.42
CA ILE A 196 3.56 -1.95 12.96
C ILE A 196 2.50 -2.31 14.01
N GLY A 197 1.69 -3.33 13.74
CA GLY A 197 0.68 -3.85 14.65
C GLY A 197 1.29 -4.27 15.98
N TYR A 198 2.31 -5.12 15.95
CA TYR A 198 3.02 -5.62 17.12
C TYR A 198 3.69 -4.50 17.92
N MET A 199 4.27 -3.50 17.27
CA MET A 199 4.88 -2.37 17.97
C MET A 199 3.83 -1.55 18.76
N LEU A 200 2.63 -1.40 18.21
CA LEU A 200 1.62 -0.45 18.68
C LEU A 200 0.44 -1.08 19.44
N ASN A 201 0.21 -2.37 19.29
CA ASN A 201 -0.81 -3.11 20.03
C ASN A 201 -0.51 -3.05 21.53
N PRO A 202 -1.54 -3.02 22.39
CA PRO A 202 -1.35 -2.90 23.82
C PRO A 202 -0.53 -4.07 24.37
N LEU A 203 0.20 -3.81 25.46
CA LEU A 203 0.86 -4.87 26.20
C LEU A 203 -0.16 -5.88 26.73
N PRO A 204 0.21 -7.16 26.85
CA PRO A 204 -0.55 -8.13 27.61
C PRO A 204 -0.80 -7.63 29.04
N VAL A 205 -1.95 -8.00 29.61
CA VAL A 205 -2.30 -7.62 30.99
C VAL A 205 -1.23 -8.15 31.95
N GLY A 206 -0.59 -7.25 32.70
CA GLY A 206 0.47 -7.59 33.66
C GLY A 206 1.89 -7.58 33.10
N ALA A 207 2.09 -7.28 31.82
CA ALA A 207 3.44 -7.08 31.26
C ALA A 207 3.98 -5.68 31.60
N GLU A 208 5.27 -5.60 31.92
CA GLU A 208 5.95 -4.32 32.17
C GLU A 208 6.41 -3.66 30.86
N GLU A 209 6.30 -2.33 30.79
CA GLU A 209 6.88 -1.58 29.67
C GLU A 209 8.41 -1.57 29.77
N GLU A 210 9.08 -1.98 28.69
CA GLU A 210 10.51 -1.71 28.52
C GLU A 210 10.76 -0.19 28.47
N LYS A 211 11.54 0.31 29.43
CA LYS A 211 11.91 1.74 29.59
C LYS A 211 13.31 2.06 29.08
N LEU A 212 13.99 1.09 28.48
CA LEU A 212 15.39 1.24 28.06
C LEU A 212 15.44 2.13 26.83
N ILE A 213 16.05 3.32 26.92
CA ILE A 213 16.26 4.20 25.77
C ILE A 213 17.59 3.82 25.16
N VAL A 214 17.55 3.28 23.95
CA VAL A 214 18.76 2.83 23.23
C VAL A 214 19.35 4.04 22.49
N PRO A 215 20.61 4.44 22.77
CA PRO A 215 21.29 5.46 21.97
C PRO A 215 21.35 5.00 20.52
N ARG A 216 20.67 5.70 19.62
CA ARG A 216 20.62 5.33 18.21
C ARG A 216 21.89 5.80 17.52
N THR A 217 22.80 4.88 17.20
CA THR A 217 23.75 5.09 16.11
C THR A 217 22.98 5.21 14.80
N VAL A 218 23.28 6.24 14.01
CA VAL A 218 22.77 6.37 12.64
C VAL A 218 23.37 5.22 11.82
N THR A 219 22.68 4.09 11.77
CA THR A 219 23.02 3.01 10.87
C THR A 219 22.49 3.37 9.48
N VAL A 220 23.37 3.86 8.62
CA VAL A 220 23.16 3.80 7.16
C VAL A 220 23.09 2.32 6.84
N SER A 221 21.88 1.78 6.72
CA SER A 221 21.67 0.35 6.53
C SER A 221 21.99 0.01 5.09
N ALA A 222 22.77 -1.04 4.85
CA ALA A 222 23.01 -1.58 3.52
C ALA A 222 21.68 -2.11 2.94
N GLY A 223 21.28 -1.56 1.80
CA GLY A 223 20.07 -1.91 1.06
C GLY A 223 20.18 -1.34 -0.36
N ASN A 224 19.35 -1.80 -1.29
CA ASN A 224 19.37 -1.30 -2.67
C ASN A 224 18.66 0.06 -2.81
N PHE A 225 18.02 0.54 -1.74
CA PHE A 225 17.19 1.73 -1.74
C PHE A 225 17.59 2.69 -0.62
N GLY A 226 17.76 3.97 -0.96
CA GLY A 226 18.29 5.03 -0.11
C GLY A 226 17.44 5.32 1.13
N PRO A 227 17.90 6.21 2.03
CA PRO A 227 17.29 6.36 3.35
C PRO A 227 15.86 6.90 3.23
N ALA A 228 14.86 6.02 3.39
CA ALA A 228 13.49 6.40 3.61
C ALA A 228 13.06 5.92 4.99
N THR A 229 13.09 6.86 5.94
CA THR A 229 12.72 6.62 7.32
C THR A 229 11.44 7.36 7.65
N PHE A 230 10.42 6.60 8.01
CA PHE A 230 9.11 7.12 8.39
C PHE A 230 8.85 6.95 9.88
N VAL A 231 8.39 8.00 10.55
CA VAL A 231 7.83 7.90 11.90
C VAL A 231 6.32 7.84 11.78
N VAL A 232 5.73 6.70 12.17
CA VAL A 232 4.30 6.42 12.06
C VAL A 232 3.67 6.49 13.45
N ARG A 233 2.51 7.14 13.54
CA ARG A 233 1.65 7.16 14.72
C ARG A 233 0.25 6.77 14.32
N ILE A 234 -0.29 5.69 14.88
CA ILE A 234 -1.71 5.36 14.75
C ILE A 234 -2.48 6.11 15.84
N LEU A 235 -3.39 6.99 15.41
CA LEU A 235 -4.25 7.77 16.31
C LEU A 235 -5.60 7.10 16.52
N PHE A 236 -6.15 6.48 15.47
CA PHE A 236 -7.47 5.84 15.51
C PHE A 236 -7.49 4.54 14.70
N ARG A 237 -8.27 3.57 15.19
CA ARG A 237 -8.62 2.32 14.49
C ARG A 237 -10.13 2.26 14.26
N ARG A 238 -10.62 3.01 13.28
CA ARG A 238 -12.05 3.12 12.94
C ARG A 238 -12.26 2.72 11.48
N ASN A 239 -13.48 2.31 11.14
CA ASN A 239 -13.85 1.87 9.79
C ASN A 239 -12.96 0.73 9.26
N ALA A 240 -12.66 -0.23 10.14
CA ALA A 240 -11.76 -1.35 9.86
C ALA A 240 -10.38 -0.95 9.30
N THR A 241 -9.90 0.27 9.59
CA THR A 241 -8.60 0.74 9.09
C THR A 241 -7.84 1.56 10.12
N TRP A 242 -6.59 1.89 9.80
CA TRP A 242 -5.71 2.70 10.63
C TRP A 242 -5.65 4.14 10.15
N GLN A 243 -5.69 5.08 11.09
CA GLN A 243 -5.69 6.51 10.80
C GLN A 243 -4.69 7.20 11.72
N GLY A 244 -3.95 8.18 11.20
CA GLY A 244 -2.84 8.71 11.96
C GLY A 244 -1.96 9.71 11.24
N THR A 245 -0.70 9.75 11.63
CA THR A 245 0.32 10.63 11.03
C THR A 245 1.55 9.83 10.63
N ILE A 246 2.11 10.19 9.48
CA ILE A 246 3.37 9.67 8.97
C ILE A 246 4.31 10.86 8.72
N CYS A 247 5.53 10.77 9.26
CA CYS A 247 6.57 11.78 9.08
C CYS A 247 7.75 11.18 8.32
N TRP A 248 8.09 11.73 7.16
CA TRP A 248 9.28 11.34 6.41
C TRP A 248 10.47 12.16 6.92
N LYS A 249 11.41 11.49 7.60
CA LYS A 249 12.50 12.16 8.34
C LYS A 249 13.45 12.90 7.41
N GLU A 250 13.79 12.32 6.28
CA GLU A 250 14.76 12.88 5.34
C GLU A 250 14.25 14.18 4.69
N LYS A 251 12.94 14.28 4.45
CA LYS A 251 12.31 15.52 3.95
C LYS A 251 11.74 16.43 5.05
N ARG A 252 11.81 16.01 6.32
CA ARG A 252 11.27 16.73 7.49
C ARG A 252 9.81 17.16 7.31
N CYS A 253 9.01 16.32 6.67
CA CYS A 253 7.60 16.60 6.39
C CYS A 253 6.69 15.57 7.06
N GLN A 254 5.56 16.05 7.59
CA GLN A 254 4.57 15.22 8.26
C GLN A 254 3.21 15.39 7.58
N VAL A 255 2.57 14.27 7.28
CA VAL A 255 1.25 14.20 6.65
C VAL A 255 0.36 13.31 7.53
N SER A 256 -0.94 13.63 7.58
CA SER A 256 -1.91 12.71 8.18
C SER A 256 -2.45 11.75 7.13
N PHE A 257 -2.69 10.49 7.49
CA PHE A 257 -3.36 9.51 6.64
C PHE A 257 -4.68 9.08 7.28
N ARG A 258 -5.65 8.70 6.44
CA ARG A 258 -7.01 8.36 6.83
C ARG A 258 -7.30 6.87 6.75
N SER A 259 -6.39 6.09 6.16
CA SER A 259 -6.42 4.64 6.09
C SER A 259 -5.00 4.06 6.00
N PHE A 260 -4.88 2.75 6.23
CA PHE A 260 -3.65 2.01 5.96
C PHE A 260 -3.26 2.05 4.48
N LEU A 261 -4.23 1.98 3.55
CA LEU A 261 -3.98 2.10 2.11
C LEU A 261 -3.35 3.47 1.78
N GLU A 262 -3.87 4.56 2.35
CA GLU A 262 -3.32 5.90 2.12
C GLU A 262 -1.89 6.02 2.70
N MET A 263 -1.63 5.41 3.86
CA MET A 263 -0.28 5.35 4.42
C MET A 263 0.69 4.59 3.49
N LEU A 264 0.25 3.44 2.97
CA LEU A 264 1.02 2.63 2.03
C LEU A 264 1.33 3.42 0.75
N LEU A 265 0.32 4.06 0.14
CA LEU A 265 0.49 4.89 -1.04
C LEU A 265 1.41 6.10 -0.80
N LEU A 266 1.40 6.69 0.41
CA LEU A 266 2.33 7.74 0.80
C LEU A 266 3.78 7.24 0.85
N MET A 267 4.02 6.05 1.40
CA MET A 267 5.35 5.43 1.42
C MET A 267 5.82 5.08 0.00
N GLN A 268 4.92 4.56 -0.84
CA GLN A 268 5.18 4.27 -2.25
C GLN A 268 5.53 5.55 -3.05
N ASP A 269 4.77 6.63 -2.88
CA ASP A 269 5.06 7.94 -3.50
C ASP A 269 6.43 8.47 -3.08
N ALA A 270 6.77 8.37 -1.80
CA ALA A 270 8.09 8.75 -1.29
C ALA A 270 9.21 7.87 -1.90
N ALA A 271 8.95 6.58 -2.10
CA ALA A 271 9.90 5.67 -2.72
C ALA A 271 10.16 6.04 -4.19
N LEU A 272 9.10 6.19 -4.99
CA LEU A 272 9.18 6.60 -6.39
C LEU A 272 9.78 8.01 -6.58
N CYS A 273 9.54 8.93 -5.65
CA CYS A 273 10.13 10.27 -5.70
C CYS A 273 11.63 10.29 -5.38
N SER A 274 12.17 9.29 -4.68
CA SER A 274 13.59 9.27 -4.31
C SER A 274 14.52 8.89 -5.47
N GLU A 275 14.03 8.23 -6.51
CA GLU A 275 14.80 7.90 -7.73
C GLU A 275 15.07 9.13 -8.62
N ALA A 276 14.38 10.25 -8.38
CA ALA A 276 14.54 11.49 -9.15
C ALA A 276 15.63 12.45 -8.61
N TRP A 277 16.58 11.95 -7.81
CA TRP A 277 17.56 12.78 -7.07
C TRP A 277 19.01 12.60 -7.51
N ASP A 278 19.24 12.19 -8.76
CA ASP A 278 20.48 12.54 -9.45
C ASP A 278 20.18 13.78 -10.31
N GLU A 279 20.91 14.88 -10.08
CA GLU A 279 20.82 16.21 -10.70
C GLU A 279 19.93 17.25 -9.99
N GLU A 280 20.41 17.78 -8.87
CA GLU A 280 20.40 19.24 -8.69
C GLU A 280 21.84 19.73 -8.95
N PRO A 281 22.07 20.65 -9.92
CA PRO A 281 23.39 21.20 -10.14
C PRO A 281 23.81 22.02 -8.92
N GLU A 282 25.03 21.78 -8.44
CA GLU A 282 25.66 22.56 -7.39
C GLU A 282 25.47 24.05 -7.64
N GLY A 283 24.95 24.74 -6.63
CA GLY A 283 24.64 26.16 -6.67
C GLY A 283 25.82 26.96 -7.22
N THR A 284 25.54 27.74 -8.26
CA THR A 284 26.42 28.80 -8.72
C THR A 284 26.67 29.76 -7.57
N ALA A 285 27.85 29.61 -6.96
CA ALA A 285 28.39 30.59 -6.03
C ALA A 285 28.44 31.95 -6.74
N ALA A 286 27.58 32.86 -6.30
CA ALA A 286 27.68 34.27 -6.67
C ALA A 286 28.99 34.81 -6.11
N VAL A 287 30.02 34.88 -6.96
CA VAL A 287 31.23 35.64 -6.69
C VAL A 287 30.84 37.12 -6.80
N LEU A 288 30.73 37.79 -5.66
CA LEU A 288 30.75 39.24 -5.58
C LEU A 288 32.18 39.71 -5.85
N ALA A 289 32.35 40.46 -6.94
CA ALA A 289 33.50 41.33 -7.19
C ALA A 289 32.97 42.74 -7.44
#